data_AF-A0A1L7XRN4-F1
#
_entry.id   AF-A0A1L7XRN4-F1
#
_cell.length_a   1.000
_cell.length_b   1.000
_cell.length_c   1.000
_cell.angle_alpha   90.00
_cell.angle_beta   90.00
_cell.angle_gamma   90.00
#
_symmetry.space_group_name_H-M   'P 1'
#
loop_
_entity.id
_entity.type
_entity.pdbx_description
1 polymer ?
#
loop_
_entity_poly.entity_id
_entity_poly.type
_entity_poly.pdbx_seq_one_letter_code
_entity_poly.pdbx_strand_id
1 'polypeptide(L)'
;MVLLRDVQGRVYKFKSRSECLGLGVLTLDVTDIVRSHMVLVVDIVPGKVDYVKVMTITSTLKDDGDYVPISPTPKKGYAIQLRLRNYHEGHHRDAARLIPILPKYSYLKIDSSYEVPIQMLVEGLYCLGNPLMTWPKHQGGLGELRDHVRRRDLTRKKEELYCTTDDQSEEEDGV
;
A
#
# COMPACT_ATOMS: atom_id res chain seq x y z
N MET A 1 9.06 -21.59 -0.15
CA MET A 1 8.26 -20.84 -1.13
C MET A 1 7.16 -20.13 -0.35
N VAL A 2 7.17 -18.80 -0.26
CA VAL A 2 6.14 -18.05 0.46
C VAL A 2 4.89 -18.03 -0.41
N LEU A 3 3.77 -18.56 0.08
CA LEU A 3 2.55 -18.61 -0.73
C LEU A 3 1.95 -17.20 -0.85
N LEU A 4 1.43 -16.89 -2.03
CA LEU A 4 0.76 -15.65 -2.42
C LEU A 4 -0.21 -15.07 -1.36
N ARG A 5 -0.95 -15.97 -0.71
CA ARG A 5 -1.97 -15.63 0.29
C ARG A 5 -1.38 -15.17 1.62
N ASP A 6 -0.11 -15.41 1.85
CA ASP A 6 0.57 -15.14 3.12
C ASP A 6 1.23 -13.76 3.14
N VAL A 7 1.19 -12.99 2.04
CA VAL A 7 1.93 -11.71 1.95
C VAL A 7 0.98 -10.55 1.69
N GLN A 8 -0.02 -10.76 0.85
CA GLN A 8 -0.95 -9.71 0.44
C GLN A 8 -1.79 -9.21 1.62
N GLY A 9 -1.92 -7.89 1.71
CA GLY A 9 -2.64 -7.23 2.78
C GLY A 9 -1.86 -7.14 4.10
N ARG A 10 -0.63 -7.63 4.17
CA ARG A 10 0.21 -7.47 5.37
C ARG A 10 1.03 -6.19 5.30
N VAL A 11 1.34 -5.65 6.49
CA VAL A 11 2.19 -4.47 6.66
C VAL A 11 3.62 -4.91 6.95
N TYR A 12 4.56 -4.27 6.27
CA TYR A 12 5.99 -4.54 6.36
C TYR A 12 6.79 -3.28 6.64
N LYS A 13 8.05 -3.47 7.01
CA LYS A 13 9.11 -2.47 6.96
C LYS A 13 10.19 -2.95 6.00
N PHE A 14 10.92 -2.00 5.44
CA PHE A 14 12.14 -2.33 4.72
C PHE A 14 13.25 -2.73 5.70
N LYS A 15 14.00 -3.76 5.34
CA LYS A 15 15.27 -4.08 5.97
C LYS A 15 16.27 -2.94 5.76
N SER A 16 17.26 -2.85 6.65
CA SER A 16 18.36 -1.90 6.52
C SER A 16 19.18 -2.17 5.26
N ARG A 17 19.94 -1.16 4.79
CA ARG A 17 20.84 -1.34 3.63
C ARG A 17 21.83 -2.48 3.86
N SER A 18 22.42 -2.57 5.06
CA SER A 18 23.33 -3.64 5.44
C SER A 18 22.70 -5.03 5.34
N GLU A 19 21.47 -5.19 5.83
CA GLU A 19 20.74 -6.47 5.72
C GLU A 19 20.40 -6.81 4.27
N CYS A 20 20.00 -5.83 3.44
CA CYS A 20 19.76 -6.06 2.02
C CYS A 20 21.04 -6.47 1.27
N LEU A 21 22.17 -5.83 1.57
CA LEU A 21 23.47 -6.17 0.99
C LEU A 21 23.89 -7.60 1.37
N GLY A 22 23.69 -8.00 2.62
CA GLY A 22 23.95 -9.37 3.08
C GLY A 22 23.10 -10.45 2.37
N LEU A 23 21.99 -10.05 1.74
CA LEU A 23 21.11 -10.92 0.94
C LEU A 23 21.42 -10.86 -0.57
N GLY A 24 22.47 -10.14 -0.98
CA GLY A 24 22.81 -9.96 -2.40
C GLY A 24 21.87 -9.03 -3.16
N VAL A 25 21.03 -8.25 -2.46
CA VAL A 25 20.16 -7.26 -3.10
C VAL A 25 20.92 -5.95 -3.27
N LEU A 26 21.46 -5.76 -4.47
CA LEU A 26 22.41 -4.68 -4.79
C LEU A 26 21.73 -3.40 -5.29
N THR A 27 20.56 -3.51 -5.91
CA THR A 27 19.84 -2.38 -6.52
C THR A 27 18.56 -2.06 -5.76
N LEU A 28 18.43 -0.79 -5.40
CA LEU A 28 17.30 -0.23 -4.69
C LEU A 28 16.72 0.90 -5.53
N ASP A 29 15.67 0.60 -6.29
CA ASP A 29 14.90 1.62 -7.00
C ASP A 29 13.90 2.35 -6.08
N VAL A 30 14.19 2.35 -4.78
CA VAL A 30 13.33 2.90 -3.73
C VAL A 30 14.16 3.86 -2.90
N THR A 31 13.69 5.11 -2.85
CA THR A 31 14.36 6.20 -2.12
C THR A 31 14.43 5.91 -0.62
N ASP A 32 15.44 6.45 0.07
CA ASP A 32 15.59 6.27 1.51
C ASP A 32 14.39 6.81 2.31
N ILE A 33 13.72 7.85 1.78
CA ILE A 33 12.48 8.38 2.36
C ILE A 33 11.40 7.31 2.35
N VAL A 34 11.18 6.60 1.25
CA VAL A 34 10.16 5.54 1.20
C VAL A 34 10.55 4.38 2.13
N ARG A 35 11.84 4.07 2.23
CA ARG A 35 12.34 2.99 3.09
C ARG A 35 12.16 3.23 4.58
N SER A 36 12.12 4.49 5.01
CA SER A 36 11.91 4.83 6.42
C SER A 36 10.46 4.64 6.88
N HIS A 37 9.54 4.34 5.97
CA HIS A 37 8.12 4.18 6.26
C HIS A 37 7.72 2.71 6.34
N MET A 38 6.59 2.45 7.01
CA MET A 38 5.89 1.17 6.86
C MET A 38 5.23 1.11 5.49
N VAL A 39 5.05 -0.09 4.96
CA VAL A 39 4.39 -0.31 3.68
C VAL A 39 3.34 -1.40 3.76
N LEU A 40 2.26 -1.25 3.01
CA LEU A 40 1.25 -2.29 2.82
C LEU A 40 1.55 -3.03 1.52
N VAL A 41 1.62 -4.36 1.56
CA VAL A 41 1.67 -5.17 0.34
C VAL A 41 0.29 -5.25 -0.27
N VAL A 42 0.13 -4.67 -1.45
CA VAL A 42 -1.16 -4.56 -2.12
C VAL A 42 -1.35 -5.68 -3.13
N ASP A 43 -0.31 -6.05 -3.89
CA ASP A 43 -0.39 -7.10 -4.89
C ASP A 43 0.96 -7.79 -5.14
N ILE A 44 0.96 -8.81 -5.98
CA ILE A 44 2.17 -9.41 -6.56
C ILE A 44 2.41 -8.83 -7.94
N VAL A 45 3.68 -8.73 -8.33
CA VAL A 45 4.05 -8.25 -9.67
C VAL A 45 3.99 -9.40 -10.67
N PRO A 46 3.11 -9.35 -11.69
CA PRO A 46 3.06 -10.38 -12.71
C PRO A 46 4.40 -10.47 -13.47
N GLY A 47 4.90 -11.70 -13.68
CA GLY A 47 6.14 -11.93 -14.43
C GLY A 47 7.44 -11.69 -13.66
N LYS A 48 7.38 -11.21 -12.40
CA LYS A 48 8.56 -11.07 -11.52
C LYS A 48 8.42 -11.96 -10.28
N VAL A 49 9.20 -13.03 -10.22
CA VAL A 49 9.21 -13.97 -9.08
C VAL A 49 9.67 -13.24 -7.82
N ASP A 50 8.97 -13.45 -6.71
CA ASP A 50 9.26 -12.86 -5.40
C ASP A 50 9.18 -11.32 -5.33
N TYR A 51 8.56 -10.66 -6.32
CA TYR A 51 8.30 -9.22 -6.28
C TYR A 51 6.87 -8.92 -5.87
N VAL A 52 6.73 -7.92 -5.02
CA VAL A 52 5.46 -7.43 -4.51
C VAL A 52 5.28 -5.95 -4.79
N LYS A 53 4.04 -5.56 -5.04
CA LYS A 53 3.63 -4.17 -5.17
C LYS A 53 3.27 -3.63 -3.80
N VAL A 54 3.97 -2.59 -3.36
CA VAL A 54 3.79 -1.98 -2.04
C VAL A 54 3.36 -0.52 -2.15
N MET A 55 2.57 -0.08 -1.16
CA MET A 55 2.16 1.31 -0.97
C MET A 55 2.59 1.81 0.41
N THR A 56 2.98 3.07 0.50
CA THR A 56 3.56 3.63 1.72
C THR A 56 2.48 4.04 2.73
N ILE A 57 2.66 3.65 4.00
CA ILE A 57 1.88 4.15 5.12
C ILE A 57 2.60 5.34 5.72
N THR A 58 1.90 6.46 5.85
CA THR A 58 2.45 7.70 6.40
C THR A 58 1.50 8.34 7.41
N SER A 59 2.05 9.16 8.30
CA SER A 59 1.27 10.00 9.23
C SER A 59 1.16 11.45 8.77
N THR A 60 1.78 11.80 7.64
CA THR A 60 1.80 13.15 7.08
C THR A 60 1.04 13.18 5.75
N LEU A 61 0.06 14.07 5.65
CA LEU A 61 -0.61 14.39 4.40
C LEU A 61 0.20 15.45 3.64
N LYS A 62 0.23 15.34 2.32
CA LYS A 62 0.66 16.41 1.42
C LYS A 62 -0.56 16.91 0.65
N ASP A 63 -0.60 18.18 0.31
CA ASP A 63 -1.78 18.81 -0.30
C ASP A 63 -2.17 18.17 -1.65
N ASP A 64 -1.18 17.69 -2.42
CA ASP A 64 -1.41 17.10 -3.75
C ASP A 64 -1.43 15.56 -3.78
N GLY A 65 -1.41 14.91 -2.61
CA GLY A 65 -1.33 13.45 -2.55
C GLY A 65 -2.70 12.76 -2.46
N ASP A 66 -2.83 11.62 -3.14
CA ASP A 66 -4.00 10.75 -2.94
C ASP A 66 -3.74 9.80 -1.77
N TYR A 67 -4.63 9.87 -0.78
CA TYR A 67 -4.52 9.12 0.45
C TYR A 67 -5.80 8.35 0.78
N VAL A 68 -5.64 7.20 1.42
CA VAL A 68 -6.72 6.45 2.05
C VAL A 68 -6.48 6.41 3.57
N PRO A 69 -7.41 6.91 4.40
CA PRO A 69 -7.26 6.87 5.84
C PRO A 69 -7.27 5.42 6.35
N ILE A 70 -6.38 5.13 7.30
CA ILE A 70 -6.32 3.85 8.00
C ILE A 70 -6.92 4.04 9.39
N SER A 71 -7.93 3.22 9.72
CA SER A 71 -8.56 3.19 11.04
C SER A 71 -7.50 3.11 12.15
N PRO A 72 -7.58 3.94 13.22
CA PRO A 72 -8.75 4.72 13.64
C PRO A 72 -8.91 6.11 13.01
N THR A 73 -8.07 6.48 12.03
CA THR A 73 -8.18 7.78 11.33
C THR A 73 -9.56 7.95 10.69
N PRO A 74 -10.32 9.02 11.01
CA PRO A 74 -11.68 9.19 10.48
C PRO A 74 -11.73 9.19 8.95
N LYS A 75 -12.78 8.60 8.39
CA LYS A 75 -13.01 8.56 6.93
C LYS A 75 -13.23 9.93 6.29
N LYS A 76 -13.60 10.98 7.06
CA LYS A 76 -14.01 12.34 6.62
C LYS A 76 -13.63 12.70 5.17
N GLY A 77 -14.59 12.64 4.25
CA GLY A 77 -14.43 13.05 2.84
C GLY A 77 -13.75 12.03 1.92
N TYR A 78 -13.06 11.02 2.45
CA TYR A 78 -12.42 9.97 1.66
C TYR A 78 -13.43 8.91 1.18
N ALA A 79 -13.23 8.38 -0.02
CA ALA A 79 -14.11 7.38 -0.63
C ALA A 79 -14.16 6.08 0.19
N ILE A 80 -13.02 5.65 0.73
CA ILE A 80 -12.86 4.42 1.50
C ILE A 80 -12.02 4.67 2.76
N GLN A 81 -12.06 3.74 3.71
CA GLN A 81 -11.22 3.76 4.91
C GLN A 81 -10.68 2.36 5.15
N LEU A 82 -9.35 2.22 5.17
CA LEU A 82 -8.69 0.94 5.38
C LEU A 82 -8.81 0.51 6.84
N ARG A 83 -9.03 -0.78 7.08
CA ARG A 83 -9.04 -1.37 8.41
C ARG A 83 -7.91 -2.40 8.50
N LEU A 84 -7.10 -2.26 9.55
CA LEU A 84 -6.09 -3.26 9.91
C LEU A 84 -6.61 -4.12 11.07
N ARG A 85 -6.04 -5.31 11.22
CA ARG A 85 -6.20 -6.23 12.35
C ARG A 85 -4.85 -6.86 12.70
N ASN A 86 -4.69 -7.24 13.96
CA ASN A 86 -3.58 -8.08 14.36
C ASN A 86 -3.79 -9.50 13.80
N TYR A 87 -2.75 -10.09 13.23
CA TYR A 87 -2.75 -11.51 12.89
C TYR A 87 -2.60 -12.31 14.20
N HIS A 88 -3.65 -13.02 14.60
CA HIS A 88 -3.62 -13.89 15.78
C HIS A 88 -3.96 -15.31 15.33
N GLU A 89 -3.01 -16.24 15.46
CA GLU A 89 -3.18 -17.65 15.05
C GLU A 89 -4.01 -18.48 16.05
N GLY A 90 -4.51 -17.90 17.14
CA GLY A 90 -5.21 -18.63 18.19
C GLY A 90 -6.73 -18.63 18.05
N HIS A 91 -7.34 -19.81 17.96
CA HIS A 91 -8.77 -20.06 18.13
C HIS A 91 -9.24 -19.85 19.59
N HIS A 92 -9.04 -18.66 20.15
CA HIS A 92 -9.69 -18.29 21.41
C HIS A 92 -10.82 -17.30 21.15
N ARG A 93 -12.03 -17.77 21.44
CA ARG A 93 -13.33 -17.11 21.27
C ARG A 93 -13.47 -15.75 21.97
N ASP A 94 -12.49 -15.37 22.80
CA ASP A 94 -12.48 -14.19 23.66
C ASP A 94 -11.27 -13.26 23.48
N ALA A 95 -10.43 -13.46 22.46
CA ALA A 95 -9.45 -12.45 22.09
C ALA A 95 -10.23 -11.25 21.52
N ALA A 96 -10.52 -10.29 22.40
CA ALA A 96 -11.20 -9.04 22.09
C ALA A 96 -10.73 -8.53 20.73
N ARG A 97 -11.68 -8.02 19.97
CA ARG A 97 -11.53 -7.34 18.68
C ARG A 97 -10.57 -6.16 18.82
N LEU A 98 -9.28 -6.43 19.04
CA LEU A 98 -8.23 -5.45 19.20
C LEU A 98 -8.03 -4.86 17.82
N ILE A 99 -8.73 -3.75 17.59
CA ILE A 99 -8.44 -2.86 16.46
C ILE A 99 -7.01 -2.41 16.71
N PRO A 100 -6.04 -2.77 15.86
CA PRO A 100 -4.68 -2.28 16.01
C PRO A 100 -4.71 -0.76 15.97
N ILE A 101 -4.30 -0.15 17.07
CA ILE A 101 -4.25 1.29 17.20
C ILE A 101 -2.88 1.72 16.68
N LEU A 102 -2.79 2.05 15.38
CA LEU A 102 -1.65 2.86 14.92
C LEU A 102 -1.59 4.12 15.79
N PRO A 103 -0.41 4.51 16.28
CA PRO A 103 -0.30 5.43 17.42
C PRO A 103 -0.59 6.87 17.01
N LYS A 104 -0.57 7.11 15.70
CA LYS A 104 -0.83 8.37 15.02
C LYS A 104 -1.87 8.13 13.94
N TYR A 105 -2.60 9.17 13.59
CA TYR A 105 -3.40 9.17 12.37
C TYR A 105 -2.51 8.78 11.20
N SER A 106 -2.94 7.76 10.47
CA SER A 106 -2.16 7.06 9.47
C SER A 106 -2.97 6.93 8.20
N TYR A 107 -2.29 7.09 7.09
CA TYR A 107 -2.85 7.14 5.75
C TYR A 107 -2.02 6.25 4.84
N LEU A 108 -2.68 5.54 3.95
CA LEU A 108 -2.03 4.85 2.86
C LEU A 108 -1.93 5.79 1.67
N LYS A 109 -0.72 6.04 1.19
CA LYS A 109 -0.45 6.82 -0.01
C LYS A 109 -0.70 5.95 -1.25
N ILE A 110 -1.73 6.27 -2.04
CA ILE A 110 -2.21 5.42 -3.15
C ILE A 110 -1.82 5.92 -4.55
N ASP A 111 -1.29 7.14 -4.65
CA ASP A 111 -0.72 7.73 -5.86
C ASP A 111 0.66 7.17 -6.23
N SER A 112 1.40 6.63 -5.26
CA SER A 112 2.70 6.02 -5.47
C SER A 112 2.71 4.56 -5.04
N SER A 113 3.17 3.68 -5.92
CA SER A 113 3.41 2.28 -5.63
C SER A 113 4.78 1.85 -6.10
N TYR A 114 5.42 0.96 -5.36
CA TYR A 114 6.77 0.47 -5.65
C TYR A 114 6.74 -1.04 -5.82
N GLU A 115 7.55 -1.54 -6.75
CA GLU A 115 7.77 -2.97 -6.93
C GLU A 115 9.06 -3.36 -6.23
N VAL A 116 8.97 -4.25 -5.25
CA VAL A 116 10.13 -4.59 -4.41
C VAL A 116 10.23 -6.10 -4.21
N PRO A 117 11.44 -6.68 -4.16
CA PRO A 117 11.62 -8.04 -3.73
C PRO A 117 11.13 -8.24 -2.29
N ILE A 118 10.35 -9.29 -2.06
CA ILE A 118 9.82 -9.64 -0.73
C ILE A 118 10.93 -9.86 0.30
N GLN A 119 12.10 -10.33 -0.13
CA GLN A 119 13.25 -10.60 0.73
C GLN A 119 13.79 -9.33 1.40
N MET A 120 13.48 -8.15 0.85
CA MET A 120 13.82 -6.84 1.42
C MET A 120 12.87 -6.39 2.53
N LEU A 121 11.75 -7.09 2.67
CA LEU A 121 10.72 -6.76 3.63
C LEU A 121 10.88 -7.63 4.87
N VAL A 122 10.54 -7.04 6.01
CA VAL A 122 10.36 -7.73 7.28
C VAL A 122 9.02 -7.32 7.85
N GLU A 123 8.30 -8.26 8.46
CA GLU A 123 6.95 -7.98 8.96
C GLU A 123 6.96 -6.78 9.91
N GLY A 124 6.04 -5.85 9.66
CA GLY A 124 5.85 -4.68 10.49
C GLY A 124 5.19 -5.11 11.78
N LEU A 125 6.02 -5.43 12.78
CA LEU A 125 5.51 -5.76 14.10
C LEU A 125 4.97 -4.49 14.76
N TYR A 126 3.77 -4.60 15.31
CA TYR A 126 3.12 -3.54 16.07
C TYR A 126 2.79 -4.04 17.48
N CYS A 127 2.20 -3.19 18.34
CA CYS A 127 2.00 -3.43 19.78
C CYS A 127 1.78 -4.91 20.13
N LEU A 128 2.61 -5.42 21.06
CA LEU A 128 2.67 -6.83 21.48
C LEU A 128 3.36 -7.80 20.49
N GLY A 129 4.10 -7.28 19.50
CA GLY A 129 4.89 -8.10 18.57
C GLY A 129 4.05 -8.81 17.50
N ASN A 130 2.81 -8.38 17.28
CA ASN A 130 1.92 -9.02 16.32
C ASN A 130 2.03 -8.36 14.93
N PRO A 131 2.04 -9.15 13.85
CA PRO A 131 1.96 -8.63 12.48
C PRO A 131 0.61 -7.95 12.23
N LEU A 132 0.64 -6.85 11.48
CA LEU A 132 -0.57 -6.17 11.02
C LEU A 132 -0.98 -6.66 9.64
N MET A 133 -2.28 -6.92 9.48
CA MET A 133 -2.87 -7.23 8.19
C MET A 133 -4.20 -6.51 7.96
N THR A 134 -4.56 -6.31 6.71
CA THR A 134 -5.88 -5.82 6.32
C THR A 134 -6.96 -6.84 6.61
N TRP A 135 -8.19 -6.35 6.75
CA TRP A 135 -9.34 -7.24 6.83
C TRP A 135 -9.55 -7.99 5.51
N PRO A 136 -9.75 -9.33 5.55
CA PRO A 136 -9.86 -10.16 4.36
C PRO A 136 -11.24 -10.09 3.69
N LYS A 137 -12.27 -9.62 4.41
CA LYS A 137 -13.66 -9.53 3.92
C LYS A 137 -14.28 -8.19 4.33
N HIS A 138 -15.14 -7.64 3.46
CA HIS A 138 -15.96 -6.43 3.65
C HIS A 138 -15.26 -5.07 3.49
N GLN A 139 -16.04 -3.99 3.71
CA GLN A 139 -15.61 -2.60 3.63
C GLN A 139 -14.34 -2.33 4.47
N GLY A 140 -13.36 -1.68 3.86
CA GLY A 140 -12.05 -1.36 4.41
C GLY A 140 -11.01 -2.47 4.26
N GLY A 141 -11.31 -3.52 3.48
CA GLY A 141 -10.38 -4.61 3.16
C GLY A 141 -9.53 -4.38 1.92
N LEU A 142 -8.63 -5.33 1.63
CA LEU A 142 -7.71 -5.26 0.49
C LEU A 142 -8.43 -5.25 -0.87
N GLY A 143 -9.53 -5.99 -1.00
CA GLY A 143 -10.32 -6.02 -2.24
C GLY A 143 -10.87 -4.63 -2.60
N GLU A 144 -11.51 -3.96 -1.64
CA GLU A 144 -12.04 -2.60 -1.86
C GLU A 144 -10.92 -1.60 -2.16
N LEU A 145 -9.76 -1.74 -1.49
CA LEU A 145 -8.58 -0.91 -1.80
C LEU A 145 -8.13 -1.11 -3.25
N ARG A 146 -7.98 -2.35 -3.72
CA ARG A 146 -7.59 -2.65 -5.10
C ARG A 146 -8.60 -2.09 -6.10
N ASP A 147 -9.88 -2.29 -5.84
CA ASP A 147 -10.95 -1.78 -6.71
C ASP A 147 -10.97 -0.25 -6.75
N HIS A 148 -10.67 0.40 -5.63
CA HIS A 148 -10.57 1.85 -5.55
C HIS A 148 -9.37 2.39 -6.34
N VAL A 149 -8.18 1.82 -6.13
CA VAL A 149 -6.96 2.17 -6.87
C VAL A 149 -7.17 1.96 -8.37
N ARG A 150 -7.72 0.81 -8.78
CA ARG A 150 -7.99 0.51 -10.19
C ARG A 150 -8.94 1.53 -10.83
N ARG A 151 -10.04 1.89 -10.16
CA ARG A 151 -10.98 2.89 -10.67
C ARG A 151 -10.31 4.25 -10.81
N ARG A 152 -9.53 4.65 -9.82
CA ARG A 152 -8.78 5.92 -9.83
C ARG A 152 -7.77 5.97 -10.96
N ASP A 153 -6.99 4.91 -11.17
CA ASP A 153 -6.00 4.85 -12.25
C ASP A 153 -6.67 4.88 -13.64
N LEU A 154 -7.83 4.24 -13.79
CA LEU A 154 -8.63 4.32 -15.03
C LEU A 154 -9.15 5.73 -15.29
N THR A 155 -9.64 6.43 -14.27
CA THR A 155 -10.11 7.82 -14.40
C THR A 155 -8.97 8.74 -14.84
N ARG A 156 -7.80 8.65 -14.19
CA ARG A 156 -6.63 9.46 -14.56
C ARG A 156 -6.16 9.20 -15.98
N LYS A 157 -6.06 7.93 -16.37
CA LYS A 157 -5.69 7.56 -17.74
C LYS A 157 -6.70 8.10 -18.77
N LYS A 158 -7.99 8.12 -18.41
CA LYS A 158 -9.03 8.69 -19.24
C LYS A 158 -8.84 10.21 -19.38
N GLU A 159 -8.65 10.93 -18.28
CA GLU A 159 -8.42 12.39 -18.26
C GLU A 159 -7.18 12.79 -19.09
N GLU A 160 -6.07 12.07 -18.95
CA GLU A 160 -4.86 12.27 -19.77
C GLU A 160 -5.17 12.16 -21.27
N LEU A 161 -5.99 11.19 -21.65
CA LEU A 161 -6.34 10.94 -23.05
C LEU A 161 -7.21 12.05 -23.65
N TYR A 162 -8.11 12.65 -22.87
CA TYR A 162 -8.92 13.80 -23.32
C TYR A 162 -8.09 15.07 -23.48
N CYS A 163 -7.19 15.37 -22.53
CA CYS A 163 -6.32 16.54 -22.66
C CYS A 163 -5.39 16.44 -23.88
N THR A 164 -4.90 15.24 -24.20
CA THR A 164 -4.02 15.04 -25.36
C THR A 164 -4.77 15.17 -26.70
N THR A 165 -6.08 14.88 -26.74
CA THR A 165 -6.89 15.01 -27.97
C THR A 165 -7.34 16.45 -28.24
N ASP A 166 -7.54 17.25 -27.20
CA ASP A 166 -7.90 18.67 -27.37
C ASP A 166 -6.70 19.46 -27.93
N ASP A 167 -5.48 19.17 -27.46
CA ASP A 167 -4.23 19.80 -27.96
C ASP A 167 -3.94 19.47 -29.44
N GLN A 168 -4.40 18.32 -29.97
CA GLN A 168 -4.21 17.94 -31.38
C GLN A 168 -5.26 18.55 -32.32
N SER A 169 -6.39 19.03 -31.78
CA SER A 169 -7.45 19.67 -32.58
C SER A 169 -7.21 21.16 -32.84
N GLU A 170 -6.29 21.80 -32.12
CA GLU A 170 -5.92 23.20 -32.33
C GLU A 170 -4.75 23.38 -33.32
N GLU A 171 -4.00 22.33 -33.66
CA GLU A 171 -2.89 22.39 -34.63
C GLU A 171 -3.31 22.15 -36.11
N GLU A 172 -4.50 21.59 -36.38
CA GLU A 172 -4.94 21.30 -37.77
C GLU A 172 -5.71 22.44 -38.46
N ASP A 173 -6.11 23.51 -37.75
CA ASP A 173 -6.82 24.67 -38.33
C ASP A 173 -5.88 25.84 -38.72
N GLY A 174 -4.57 25.59 -38.77
CA GLY A 174 -3.52 26.60 -38.99
C GLY A 174 -2.70 26.47 -40.28
N VAL A 175 -3.25 25.95 -41.39
CA VAL A 175 -2.58 25.90 -42.71
C VAL A 175 -3.38 26.60 -43.80
#